data_AF-A0A8C3LRG0-F1
#
_entry.id   AF-A0A8C3LRG0-F1
#
_cell.length_a   1.000
_cell.length_b   1.000
_cell.length_c   1.000
_cell.angle_alpha   90.00
_cell.angle_beta   90.00
_cell.angle_gamma   90.00
#
_symmetry.space_group_name_H-M   'P 1'
#
loop_
_entity.id
_entity.type
_entity.pdbx_description
1 polymer ?
#
loop_
_entity_poly.entity_id
_entity_poly.type
_entity_poly.pdbx_seq_one_letter_code
_entity_poly.pdbx_strand_id
1 'polypeptide(L)'
;MIIIWSIVMYIGQVSKDILKWPRPLSPPVVKLEMRTDAEYGMPSTHAMAATAISFSFFITTMNQYKYPFELGLMAAFVFSTLVCLSRLYTGMHTVLDVIGGALISAVLLVLLYPVWDSIDHVLLTSPFCPLLSIAVPLLLCYNYPKLDYYSPTRGDTTTILGAGAGATVGFWLNNQYVAPAYVGSNMGFPLVISTTVVLMLARFFVGLLVILLTRQLMKNVVLRVLCYCYKFHIADLDARRRLEVEVPYKFVTYSSVGFTATVIVPLLHQLLGLI
;
A
#
# COMPACT_ATOMS: atom_id res chain seq x y z
N MET A 1 0.33 -5.43 -9.55
CA MET A 1 0.30 -5.70 -8.08
C MET A 1 -0.16 -4.50 -7.23
N ILE A 2 0.46 -3.32 -7.33
CA ILE A 2 0.17 -2.15 -6.45
C ILE A 2 -1.26 -1.60 -6.61
N ILE A 3 -1.78 -1.57 -7.84
CA ILE A 3 -3.15 -1.12 -8.12
C ILE A 3 -4.17 -2.09 -7.50
N ILE A 4 -3.96 -3.40 -7.66
CA ILE A 4 -4.81 -4.44 -7.04
C ILE A 4 -4.84 -4.26 -5.53
N TRP A 5 -3.68 -4.10 -4.90
CA TRP A 5 -3.59 -3.82 -3.46
C TRP A 5 -4.38 -2.55 -3.09
N SER A 6 -4.22 -1.47 -3.85
CA SER A 6 -4.92 -0.20 -3.60
C SER A 6 -6.44 -0.34 -3.70
N ILE A 7 -6.94 -1.06 -4.71
CA ILE A 7 -8.37 -1.34 -4.91
C ILE A 7 -8.92 -2.20 -3.78
N VAL A 8 -8.24 -3.31 -3.46
CA VAL A 8 -8.65 -4.23 -2.39
C VAL A 8 -8.71 -3.50 -1.04
N MET A 9 -7.71 -2.66 -0.75
CA MET A 9 -7.69 -1.91 0.50
C MET A 9 -8.77 -0.82 0.55
N TYR A 10 -9.03 -0.12 -0.55
CA TYR A 10 -10.11 0.85 -0.61
C TYR A 10 -11.47 0.19 -0.34
N ILE A 11 -11.77 -0.89 -1.06
CA ILE A 11 -13.02 -1.66 -0.89
C ILE A 11 -13.11 -2.21 0.54
N GLY A 12 -12.03 -2.73 1.10
CA GLY A 12 -12.00 -3.25 2.46
C GLY A 12 -12.29 -2.19 3.53
N GLN A 13 -11.68 -1.01 3.42
CA GLN A 13 -11.91 0.08 4.37
C GLN A 13 -13.33 0.66 4.23
N VAL A 14 -13.81 0.86 3.00
CA VAL A 14 -15.20 1.28 2.77
C VAL A 14 -16.20 0.24 3.32
N SER A 15 -15.92 -1.06 3.12
CA SER A 15 -16.77 -2.13 3.63
C SER A 15 -16.87 -2.13 5.17
N LYS A 16 -15.78 -1.83 5.88
CA LYS A 16 -15.81 -1.68 7.34
C LYS A 16 -16.82 -0.63 7.80
N ASP A 17 -16.81 0.53 7.15
CA ASP A 17 -17.62 1.68 7.54
C ASP A 17 -19.08 1.55 7.11
N ILE A 18 -19.36 0.66 6.14
CA ILE A 18 -20.72 0.24 5.76
C ILE A 18 -21.26 -0.82 6.72
N LEU A 19 -20.50 -1.88 6.99
CA LEU A 19 -20.94 -3.02 7.81
C LEU A 19 -21.02 -2.66 9.29
N LYS A 20 -20.17 -1.74 9.77
CA LYS A 20 -20.10 -1.26 11.15
C LYS A 20 -20.02 -2.39 12.19
N TRP A 21 -19.36 -3.49 11.83
CA TRP A 21 -19.28 -4.68 12.67
C TRP A 21 -18.36 -4.44 13.87
N PRO A 22 -18.80 -4.71 15.11
CA PRO A 22 -17.99 -4.41 16.30
C PRO A 22 -16.77 -5.34 16.41
N ARG A 23 -15.71 -4.81 17.02
CA ARG A 23 -14.50 -5.57 17.37
C ARG A 23 -14.78 -6.58 18.49
N PRO A 24 -13.91 -7.59 18.70
CA PRO A 24 -14.01 -8.49 19.85
C PRO A 24 -14.08 -7.72 21.17
N LEU A 25 -14.97 -8.15 22.06
CA LEU A 25 -15.15 -7.56 23.38
C LEU A 25 -13.90 -7.83 24.26
N SER A 26 -13.49 -6.79 24.97
CA SER A 26 -12.44 -6.86 26.00
C SER A 26 -13.03 -6.39 27.31
N PRO A 27 -13.11 -7.24 28.35
CA PRO A 27 -12.77 -8.67 28.42
C PRO A 27 -13.77 -9.61 27.68
N PRO A 28 -13.41 -10.88 27.34
CA PRO A 28 -12.23 -11.66 27.77
C PRO A 28 -10.98 -11.53 26.88
N VAL A 29 -11.07 -10.87 25.72
CA VAL A 29 -9.92 -10.75 24.79
C VAL A 29 -9.01 -9.60 25.23
N VAL A 30 -7.72 -9.89 25.44
CA VAL A 30 -6.71 -8.86 25.73
C VAL A 30 -6.28 -8.22 24.41
N LYS A 31 -6.53 -6.92 24.24
CA LYS A 31 -6.14 -6.17 23.04
C LYS A 31 -4.73 -5.63 23.20
N LEU A 32 -3.83 -6.05 22.31
CA LEU A 32 -2.44 -5.58 22.32
C LEU A 32 -2.26 -4.28 21.52
N GLU A 33 -3.19 -3.95 20.61
CA GLU A 33 -3.16 -2.73 19.80
C GLU A 33 -4.35 -1.80 20.14
N MET A 34 -4.16 -0.86 21.07
CA MET A 34 -5.23 0.08 21.46
C MET A 34 -5.56 1.15 20.41
N ARG A 35 -4.64 1.41 19.46
CA ARG A 35 -4.79 2.48 18.46
C ARG A 35 -5.96 2.27 17.49
N THR A 36 -6.36 1.02 17.30
CA THR A 36 -7.33 0.57 16.29
C THR A 36 -8.69 0.24 16.90
N ASP A 37 -8.92 0.55 18.18
CA ASP A 37 -10.19 0.31 18.87
C ASP A 37 -11.36 1.12 18.30
N ALA A 38 -11.08 2.28 17.69
CA ALA A 38 -12.09 3.12 17.05
C ALA A 38 -12.53 2.60 15.65
N GLU A 39 -11.90 1.53 15.15
CA GLU A 39 -12.23 0.94 13.84
C GLU A 39 -13.13 -0.29 13.96
N TYR A 40 -14.01 -0.46 12.98
CA TYR A 40 -14.80 -1.69 12.84
C TYR A 40 -13.94 -2.93 12.51
N GLY A 41 -14.44 -4.10 12.90
CA GLY A 41 -13.74 -5.38 12.82
C GLY A 41 -13.80 -6.05 11.46
N MET A 42 -14.97 -6.07 10.82
CA MET A 42 -15.21 -6.79 9.56
C MET A 42 -15.21 -5.85 8.36
N PRO A 43 -14.52 -6.16 7.25
CA PRO A 43 -13.54 -7.24 7.09
C PRO A 43 -12.14 -6.87 7.65
N SER A 44 -11.35 -7.89 7.96
CA SER A 44 -9.94 -7.69 8.32
C SER A 44 -9.13 -7.21 7.12
N THR A 45 -8.79 -5.91 7.11
CA THR A 45 -7.99 -5.30 6.03
C THR A 45 -6.55 -5.84 5.97
N HIS A 46 -6.01 -6.33 7.09
CA HIS A 46 -4.71 -7.01 7.10
C HIS A 46 -4.79 -8.36 6.40
N ALA A 47 -5.85 -9.14 6.65
CA ALA A 47 -6.09 -10.39 5.93
C ALA A 47 -6.31 -10.11 4.44
N MET A 48 -7.12 -9.10 4.11
CA MET A 48 -7.35 -8.69 2.72
C MET A 48 -6.05 -8.33 1.99
N ALA A 49 -5.20 -7.50 2.61
CA ALA A 49 -3.91 -7.09 2.04
C ALA A 49 -2.97 -8.28 1.84
N ALA A 50 -2.84 -9.13 2.87
CA ALA A 50 -1.94 -10.27 2.81
C ALA A 50 -2.34 -11.25 1.71
N THR A 51 -3.62 -11.59 1.61
CA THR A 51 -4.15 -12.43 0.53
C THR A 51 -3.93 -11.77 -0.84
N ALA A 52 -4.27 -10.48 -0.99
CA ALA A 52 -4.11 -9.78 -2.27
C ALA A 52 -2.65 -9.75 -2.73
N ILE A 53 -1.73 -9.32 -1.86
CA ILE A 53 -0.31 -9.15 -2.18
C ILE A 53 0.33 -10.52 -2.46
N SER A 54 0.15 -11.51 -1.57
CA SER A 54 0.81 -12.81 -1.72
C SER A 54 0.38 -13.56 -2.98
N PHE A 55 -0.93 -13.64 -3.23
CA PHE A 55 -1.42 -14.37 -4.40
C PHE A 55 -1.18 -13.60 -5.69
N SER A 56 -1.32 -12.27 -5.72
CA SER A 56 -0.97 -11.51 -6.92
C SER A 56 0.53 -11.60 -7.24
N PHE A 57 1.40 -11.53 -6.22
CA PHE A 57 2.83 -11.76 -6.40
C PHE A 57 3.10 -13.15 -7.00
N PHE A 58 2.56 -14.21 -6.40
CA PHE A 58 2.69 -15.57 -6.91
C PHE A 58 2.25 -15.70 -8.38
N ILE A 59 1.05 -15.22 -8.73
CA ILE A 59 0.50 -15.32 -10.09
C ILE A 59 1.37 -14.54 -11.10
N THR A 60 1.89 -13.37 -10.72
CA THR A 60 2.77 -12.59 -11.62
C THR A 60 4.16 -13.21 -11.81
N THR A 61 4.63 -14.01 -10.84
CA THR A 61 6.01 -14.52 -10.82
C THR A 61 6.13 -15.96 -11.29
N MET A 62 5.05 -16.74 -11.26
CA MET A 62 5.06 -18.18 -11.57
C MET A 62 5.55 -18.52 -12.98
N ASN A 63 5.37 -17.61 -13.95
CA ASN A 63 5.82 -17.79 -15.34
C ASN A 63 7.07 -16.98 -15.69
N GLN A 64 7.58 -16.17 -14.76
CA GLN A 64 8.70 -15.24 -14.99
C GLN A 64 10.00 -15.74 -14.37
N TYR A 65 9.93 -16.43 -13.23
CA TYR A 65 11.10 -16.90 -12.49
C TYR A 65 11.19 -18.42 -12.46
N LYS A 66 12.42 -18.93 -12.38
CA LYS A 66 12.71 -20.38 -12.29
C LYS A 66 12.58 -20.87 -10.84
N TYR A 67 11.35 -21.04 -10.35
CA TYR A 67 11.08 -21.73 -9.09
C TYR A 67 9.90 -22.70 -9.25
N PRO A 68 9.82 -23.80 -8.47
CA PRO A 68 8.72 -24.76 -8.58
C PRO A 68 7.39 -24.16 -8.13
N PHE A 69 6.33 -24.39 -8.91
CA PHE A 69 4.98 -23.85 -8.66
C PHE A 69 4.51 -24.07 -7.21
N GLU A 70 4.67 -25.30 -6.69
CA GLU A 70 4.27 -25.68 -5.34
C GLU A 70 4.93 -24.82 -4.25
N LEU A 71 6.19 -24.46 -4.43
CA LEU A 71 6.92 -23.62 -3.47
C LEU A 71 6.35 -22.21 -3.43
N GLY A 72 6.04 -21.63 -4.60
CA GLY A 72 5.43 -20.30 -4.66
C GLY A 72 4.04 -20.26 -4.06
N LEU A 73 3.22 -21.28 -4.33
CA LEU A 73 1.88 -21.41 -3.77
C LEU A 73 1.92 -21.58 -2.24
N MET A 74 2.81 -22.46 -1.76
CA MET A 74 3.04 -22.66 -0.33
C MET A 74 3.49 -21.37 0.35
N ALA A 75 4.43 -20.63 -0.26
CA ALA A 75 4.90 -19.36 0.30
C ALA A 75 3.78 -18.31 0.38
N ALA A 76 2.94 -18.20 -0.66
CA ALA A 76 1.80 -17.30 -0.65
C ALA A 76 0.78 -17.67 0.46
N PHE A 77 0.49 -18.96 0.60
CA PHE A 77 -0.43 -19.47 1.62
C PHE A 77 0.11 -19.26 3.04
N VAL A 78 1.38 -19.59 3.28
CA VAL A 78 2.05 -19.44 4.58
C VAL A 78 2.09 -17.97 4.99
N PHE A 79 2.49 -17.06 4.10
CA PHE A 79 2.52 -15.64 4.40
C PHE A 79 1.13 -15.10 4.74
N SER A 80 0.12 -15.41 3.91
CA SER A 80 -1.25 -14.97 4.15
C SER A 80 -1.78 -15.50 5.49
N THR A 81 -1.51 -16.77 5.81
CA THR A 81 -1.94 -17.40 7.06
C THR A 81 -1.25 -16.80 8.27
N LEU A 82 0.07 -16.54 8.22
CA LEU A 82 0.81 -15.91 9.31
C LEU A 82 0.28 -14.51 9.63
N VAL A 83 -0.02 -13.70 8.61
CA VAL A 83 -0.61 -12.38 8.83
C VAL A 83 -2.02 -12.51 9.43
N CYS A 84 -2.84 -13.43 8.94
CA CYS A 84 -4.16 -13.72 9.50
C CYS A 84 -4.09 -14.12 10.98
N LEU A 85 -3.19 -15.04 11.34
CA LEU A 85 -3.00 -15.49 12.72
C LEU A 85 -2.51 -14.36 13.64
N SER A 86 -1.67 -13.44 13.15
CA SER A 86 -1.21 -12.29 13.95
C SER A 86 -2.37 -11.38 14.40
N ARG A 87 -3.46 -11.29 13.62
CA ARG A 87 -4.65 -10.49 13.97
C ARG A 87 -5.52 -11.16 15.05
N LEU A 88 -5.53 -12.48 15.10
CA LEU A 88 -6.17 -13.24 16.17
C LEU A 88 -5.32 -13.14 17.44
N TYR A 89 -4.01 -13.31 17.33
CA TYR A 89 -3.06 -13.22 18.43
C TYR A 89 -3.09 -11.86 19.14
N THR A 90 -3.19 -10.77 18.37
CA THR A 90 -3.28 -9.40 18.92
C THR A 90 -4.64 -9.05 19.52
N GLY A 91 -5.63 -9.95 19.42
CA GLY A 91 -6.99 -9.73 19.94
C GLY A 91 -7.81 -8.73 19.14
N MET A 92 -7.37 -8.38 17.93
CA MET A 92 -7.97 -7.29 17.17
C MET A 92 -9.13 -7.74 16.29
N HIS A 93 -9.17 -9.00 15.87
CA HIS A 93 -10.18 -9.51 14.95
C HIS A 93 -10.72 -10.84 15.43
N THR A 94 -11.98 -11.13 15.08
CA THR A 94 -12.54 -12.48 15.21
C THR A 94 -12.06 -13.37 14.06
N VAL A 95 -12.24 -14.69 14.19
CA VAL A 95 -11.98 -15.65 13.11
C VAL A 95 -12.84 -15.32 11.88
N LEU A 96 -14.09 -14.90 12.08
CA LEU A 96 -14.99 -14.51 11.00
C LEU A 96 -14.48 -13.28 10.25
N ASP A 97 -13.95 -12.28 10.96
CA ASP A 97 -13.39 -11.06 10.34
C ASP A 97 -12.23 -11.38 9.39
N VAL A 98 -11.42 -12.36 9.79
CA VAL A 98 -10.24 -12.83 9.06
C VAL A 98 -10.64 -13.65 7.83
N ILE A 99 -11.55 -14.62 8.00
CA ILE A 99 -12.08 -15.42 6.90
C ILE A 99 -12.79 -14.53 5.88
N GLY A 100 -13.64 -13.59 6.35
CA GLY A 100 -14.32 -12.63 5.50
C GLY A 100 -13.37 -11.75 4.69
N GLY A 101 -12.32 -11.24 5.33
CA GLY A 101 -11.28 -10.48 4.63
C GLY A 101 -10.56 -11.31 3.56
N ALA A 102 -10.14 -12.52 3.88
CA ALA A 102 -9.48 -13.40 2.89
C ALA A 102 -10.40 -13.73 1.70
N LEU A 103 -11.66 -14.07 1.96
CA LEU A 103 -12.64 -14.40 0.92
C LEU A 103 -12.97 -13.21 0.02
N ILE A 104 -13.21 -12.02 0.58
CA ILE A 104 -13.45 -10.80 -0.22
C ILE A 104 -12.24 -10.52 -1.11
N SER A 105 -11.03 -10.63 -0.57
CA SER A 105 -9.80 -10.43 -1.35
C SER A 105 -9.64 -11.45 -2.47
N ALA A 106 -9.93 -12.73 -2.20
CA ALA A 106 -9.91 -13.78 -3.22
C ALA A 106 -10.93 -13.53 -4.35
N VAL A 107 -12.16 -13.13 -4.01
CA VAL A 107 -13.18 -12.76 -5.01
C VAL A 107 -12.73 -11.57 -5.85
N LEU A 108 -12.21 -10.51 -5.22
CA LEU A 108 -11.70 -9.35 -5.94
C LEU A 108 -10.53 -9.71 -6.87
N LEU A 109 -9.63 -10.59 -6.44
CA LEU A 109 -8.54 -11.08 -7.29
C LEU A 109 -9.07 -11.81 -8.52
N VAL A 110 -10.02 -12.74 -8.34
CA VAL A 110 -10.63 -13.48 -9.48
C VAL A 110 -11.32 -12.53 -10.45
N LEU A 111 -12.01 -11.50 -9.95
CA LEU A 111 -12.69 -10.51 -10.79
C LEU A 111 -11.72 -9.57 -11.52
N LEU A 112 -10.61 -9.19 -10.87
CA LEU A 112 -9.61 -8.29 -11.45
C LEU A 112 -8.65 -9.01 -12.40
N TYR A 113 -8.42 -10.30 -12.20
CA TYR A 113 -7.50 -11.11 -13.01
C TYR A 113 -7.72 -11.01 -14.53
N PRO A 114 -8.94 -11.13 -15.10
CA PRO A 114 -9.10 -11.05 -16.56
C PRO A 114 -8.78 -9.67 -17.17
N VAL A 115 -8.84 -8.60 -16.37
CA VAL A 115 -8.66 -7.21 -16.85
C VAL A 115 -7.32 -6.60 -16.45
N TRP A 116 -6.53 -7.29 -15.64
CA TRP A 116 -5.31 -6.77 -15.02
C TRP A 116 -4.26 -6.26 -16.03
N ASP A 117 -3.97 -7.01 -17.10
CA ASP A 117 -3.00 -6.67 -18.14
C ASP A 117 -3.48 -5.47 -18.96
N SER A 118 -4.80 -5.37 -19.19
CA SER A 118 -5.39 -4.23 -19.88
C SER A 118 -5.26 -2.95 -19.04
N ILE A 119 -5.50 -3.06 -17.72
CA ILE A 119 -5.31 -1.96 -16.78
C ILE A 119 -3.84 -1.52 -16.77
N ASP A 120 -2.90 -2.46 -16.60
CA ASP A 120 -1.47 -2.16 -16.57
C ASP A 120 -1.00 -1.53 -17.89
N HIS A 121 -1.42 -2.06 -19.05
CA HIS A 121 -1.09 -1.47 -20.35
C HIS A 121 -1.58 -0.02 -20.47
N VAL A 122 -2.84 0.24 -20.12
CA VAL A 122 -3.41 1.60 -20.18
C VAL A 122 -2.69 2.55 -19.23
N LEU A 123 -2.39 2.10 -18.01
CA LEU A 123 -1.68 2.92 -17.02
C LEU A 123 -0.23 3.20 -17.41
N LEU A 124 0.43 2.32 -18.15
CA LEU A 124 1.82 2.55 -18.57
C LEU A 124 1.94 3.37 -19.86
N THR A 125 0.95 3.32 -20.74
CA THR A 125 1.02 3.93 -22.09
C THR A 125 0.25 5.24 -22.24
N SER A 126 -0.84 5.45 -21.50
CA SER A 126 -1.69 6.63 -21.68
C SER A 126 -1.01 7.91 -21.19
N PRO A 127 -1.00 9.01 -21.97
CA PRO A 127 -0.42 10.28 -21.53
C PRO A 127 -1.19 10.93 -20.38
N PHE A 128 -2.47 10.60 -20.21
CA PHE A 128 -3.31 11.12 -19.14
C PHE A 128 -3.14 10.34 -17.82
N CYS A 129 -2.37 9.26 -17.81
CA CYS A 129 -2.22 8.40 -16.64
C CYS A 129 -1.73 9.15 -15.39
N PRO A 130 -0.71 10.03 -15.43
CA PRO A 130 -0.25 10.71 -14.23
C PRO A 130 -1.34 11.57 -13.58
N LEU A 131 -2.13 12.25 -14.41
CA LEU A 131 -3.24 13.07 -13.96
C LEU A 131 -4.35 12.21 -13.34
N LEU A 132 -4.77 11.15 -14.03
CA LEU A 132 -5.83 10.25 -13.56
C LEU A 132 -5.43 9.49 -12.29
N SER A 133 -4.15 9.06 -12.21
CA SER A 133 -3.59 8.36 -11.05
C SER A 133 -3.58 9.21 -9.78
N ILE A 134 -3.59 10.53 -9.91
CA ILE A 134 -3.70 11.45 -8.77
C ILE A 134 -5.17 11.84 -8.54
N ALA A 135 -5.88 12.22 -9.60
CA ALA A 135 -7.25 12.75 -9.52
C ALA A 135 -8.25 11.72 -9.01
N VAL A 136 -8.21 10.48 -9.53
CA VAL A 136 -9.17 9.43 -9.15
C VAL A 136 -9.00 9.05 -7.67
N PRO A 137 -7.79 8.71 -7.17
CA PRO A 137 -7.63 8.38 -5.76
C PRO A 137 -7.92 9.56 -4.82
N LEU A 138 -7.59 10.80 -5.20
CA LEU A 138 -7.99 11.99 -4.44
C LEU A 138 -9.51 12.11 -4.34
N LEU A 139 -10.22 11.98 -5.46
CA LEU A 139 -11.69 12.04 -5.48
C LEU A 139 -12.30 10.96 -4.60
N LEU A 140 -11.75 9.74 -4.61
CA LEU A 140 -12.17 8.64 -3.73
C LEU A 140 -11.91 8.94 -2.25
N CYS A 141 -10.82 9.63 -1.91
CA CYS A 141 -10.53 10.04 -0.52
C CYS A 141 -11.53 11.10 -0.02
N TYR A 142 -11.90 12.06 -0.87
CA TYR A 142 -12.86 13.12 -0.52
C TYR A 142 -14.30 12.61 -0.43
N ASN A 143 -14.68 11.67 -1.29
CA ASN A 143 -16.01 11.03 -1.28
C ASN A 143 -16.08 9.80 -0.36
N TYR A 144 -15.05 9.55 0.45
CA TYR A 144 -15.04 8.45 1.40
C TYR A 144 -16.20 8.60 2.41
N PRO A 145 -16.88 7.50 2.81
CA PRO A 145 -18.02 7.56 3.73
C PRO A 145 -17.76 8.42 4.98
N LYS A 146 -18.77 9.20 5.36
CA LYS A 146 -18.73 10.02 6.59
C LYS A 146 -19.22 9.18 7.76
N LEU A 147 -18.41 9.13 8.81
CA LEU A 147 -18.78 8.58 10.11
C LEU A 147 -19.15 9.73 11.05
N ASP A 148 -20.04 9.46 11.99
CA ASP A 148 -20.50 10.44 13.00
C ASP A 148 -19.41 10.77 14.04
N TYR A 149 -18.37 9.95 14.11
CA TYR A 149 -17.20 10.13 14.97
C TYR A 149 -15.91 10.00 14.16
N TYR A 150 -14.81 10.52 14.71
CA TYR A 150 -13.50 10.38 14.08
C TYR A 150 -13.00 8.94 14.17
N SER A 151 -12.68 8.35 13.01
CA SER A 151 -12.00 7.06 12.91
C SER A 151 -10.74 7.20 12.05
N PRO A 152 -9.64 6.49 12.39
CA PRO A 152 -8.42 6.51 11.57
C PRO A 152 -8.58 5.89 10.17
N THR A 153 -9.67 5.15 9.91
CA THR A 153 -9.92 4.42 8.65
C THR A 153 -9.77 5.28 7.39
N ARG A 154 -10.35 6.49 7.40
CA ARG A 154 -10.23 7.44 6.27
C ARG A 154 -8.77 7.82 6.04
N GLY A 155 -8.07 8.21 7.10
CA GLY A 155 -6.69 8.63 7.01
C GLY A 155 -5.75 7.52 6.54
N ASP A 156 -6.01 6.28 6.95
CA ASP A 156 -5.27 5.11 6.49
C ASP A 156 -5.58 4.79 5.02
N THR A 157 -6.83 4.95 4.61
CA THR A 157 -7.23 4.85 3.19
C THR A 157 -6.51 5.88 2.33
N THR A 158 -6.45 7.14 2.77
CA THR A 158 -5.72 8.22 2.07
C THR A 158 -4.23 7.90 1.95
N THR A 159 -3.65 7.29 2.99
CA THR A 159 -2.24 6.88 3.00
C THR A 159 -1.97 5.82 1.93
N ILE A 160 -2.84 4.82 1.83
CA ILE A 160 -2.74 3.73 0.86
C ILE A 160 -2.94 4.24 -0.57
N LEU A 161 -4.02 5.00 -0.79
CA LEU A 161 -4.34 5.58 -2.09
C LEU A 161 -3.28 6.56 -2.56
N GLY A 162 -2.73 7.38 -1.67
CA GLY A 162 -1.61 8.27 -1.98
C GLY A 162 -0.36 7.48 -2.40
N ALA A 163 0.04 6.47 -1.63
CA ALA A 163 1.19 5.63 -1.98
C ALA A 163 1.00 4.93 -3.35
N GLY A 164 -0.20 4.38 -3.61
CA GLY A 164 -0.55 3.78 -4.89
C GLY A 164 -0.52 4.78 -6.05
N ALA A 165 -1.06 5.98 -5.86
CA ALA A 165 -1.04 7.06 -6.84
C ALA A 165 0.39 7.45 -7.24
N GLY A 166 1.23 7.74 -6.25
CA GLY A 166 2.63 8.12 -6.47
C GLY A 166 3.45 7.03 -7.16
N ALA A 167 3.27 5.77 -6.75
CA ALA A 167 3.94 4.64 -7.38
C ALA A 167 3.49 4.45 -8.84
N THR A 168 2.19 4.62 -9.13
CA THR A 168 1.65 4.49 -10.50
C THR A 168 2.21 5.56 -11.43
N VAL A 169 2.29 6.81 -10.96
CA VAL A 169 2.96 7.90 -11.69
C VAL A 169 4.43 7.56 -11.96
N GLY A 170 5.12 6.98 -10.97
CA GLY A 170 6.52 6.59 -11.12
C GLY A 170 6.73 5.44 -12.11
N PHE A 171 5.86 4.42 -12.12
CA PHE A 171 5.91 3.36 -13.13
C PHE A 171 5.65 3.87 -14.53
N TRP A 172 4.68 4.77 -14.70
CA TRP A 172 4.45 5.44 -15.98
C TRP A 172 5.70 6.19 -16.44
N LEU A 173 6.31 6.99 -15.56
CA LEU A 173 7.53 7.75 -15.88
C LEU A 173 8.68 6.82 -16.28
N ASN A 174 8.90 5.76 -15.51
CA ASN A 174 9.92 4.76 -15.83
C ASN A 174 9.64 4.07 -17.16
N ASN A 175 8.38 3.76 -17.48
CA ASN A 175 8.03 3.14 -18.76
C ASN A 175 8.32 4.06 -19.96
N GLN A 176 8.03 5.36 -19.83
CA GLN A 176 8.24 6.33 -20.90
C GLN A 176 9.71 6.66 -21.14
N TYR A 177 10.53 6.71 -20.08
CA TYR A 177 11.89 7.26 -20.15
C TYR A 177 13.02 6.28 -19.81
N VAL A 178 12.74 5.16 -19.12
CA VAL A 178 13.78 4.27 -18.54
C VAL A 178 13.66 2.81 -19.04
N ALA A 179 12.44 2.29 -19.20
CA ALA A 179 12.16 0.91 -19.60
C ALA A 179 12.72 0.48 -20.98
N PRO A 180 12.88 1.36 -22.00
CA PRO A 180 13.51 0.97 -23.25
C PRO A 180 14.96 0.45 -23.10
N ALA A 181 15.62 0.69 -21.95
CA ALA A 181 17.02 0.31 -21.71
C ALA A 181 17.23 -1.10 -21.11
N TYR A 182 16.20 -1.78 -20.59
CA TYR A 182 16.35 -3.00 -19.78
C TYR A 182 15.70 -4.27 -20.34
N VAL A 183 15.13 -4.23 -21.54
CA VAL A 183 14.54 -5.40 -22.21
C VAL A 183 15.68 -6.33 -22.68
N GLY A 184 16.23 -7.15 -21.78
CA GLY A 184 17.26 -8.12 -22.15
C GLY A 184 17.97 -8.90 -21.03
N SER A 185 17.78 -8.59 -19.75
CA SER A 185 18.45 -9.36 -18.69
C SER A 185 17.62 -10.59 -18.27
N ASN A 186 18.16 -11.78 -18.54
CA ASN A 186 17.65 -13.03 -17.98
C ASN A 186 17.59 -12.92 -16.45
N MET A 187 16.39 -12.92 -15.87
CA MET A 187 16.15 -12.92 -14.42
C MET A 187 16.39 -14.31 -13.82
N GLY A 188 17.64 -14.78 -13.88
CA GLY A 188 18.10 -15.87 -13.03
C GLY A 188 18.34 -15.36 -11.61
N PHE A 189 18.07 -16.19 -10.59
CA PHE A 189 18.52 -15.87 -9.23
C PHE A 189 20.05 -15.80 -9.24
N PRO A 190 20.67 -14.64 -8.92
CA PRO A 190 22.12 -14.57 -8.84
C PRO A 190 22.61 -15.51 -7.74
N LEU A 191 23.74 -16.17 -7.96
CA LEU A 191 24.37 -16.99 -6.93
C LEU A 191 24.62 -16.11 -5.69
N VAL A 192 24.08 -16.53 -4.53
CA VAL A 192 24.19 -15.76 -3.29
C VAL A 192 25.62 -15.88 -2.76
N ILE A 193 26.48 -14.95 -3.19
CA ILE A 193 27.84 -14.77 -2.70
C ILE A 193 27.83 -13.67 -1.62
N SER A 194 28.78 -13.68 -0.68
CA SER A 194 28.90 -12.65 0.39
C SER A 194 28.79 -11.22 -0.15
N THR A 195 29.40 -10.93 -1.30
CA THR A 195 29.31 -9.64 -1.99
C THR A 195 27.88 -9.28 -2.42
N THR A 196 27.10 -10.25 -2.93
CA THR A 196 25.70 -10.03 -3.29
C THR A 196 24.83 -9.74 -2.07
N VAL A 197 25.09 -10.40 -0.93
CA VAL A 197 24.35 -10.15 0.32
C VAL A 197 24.63 -8.73 0.84
N VAL A 198 25.90 -8.31 0.86
CA VAL A 198 26.28 -6.95 1.25
C VAL A 198 25.61 -5.91 0.35
N LEU A 199 25.58 -6.15 -0.97
CA LEU A 199 24.92 -5.27 -1.93
C LEU A 199 23.41 -5.18 -1.70
N MET A 200 22.74 -6.32 -1.44
CA MET A 200 21.30 -6.35 -1.16
C MET A 200 20.97 -5.63 0.15
N LEU A 201 21.78 -5.80 1.20
CA LEU A 201 21.63 -5.06 2.45
C LEU A 201 21.84 -3.56 2.23
N ALA A 202 22.87 -3.16 1.48
CA ALA A 202 23.11 -1.77 1.15
C ALA A 202 21.92 -1.15 0.40
N ARG A 203 21.39 -1.82 -0.65
CA ARG A 203 20.17 -1.39 -1.37
C ARG A 203 18.98 -1.23 -0.42
N PHE A 204 18.79 -2.19 0.50
CA PHE A 204 17.70 -2.13 1.47
C PHE A 204 17.82 -0.93 2.41
N PHE A 205 18.99 -0.72 3.02
CA PHE A 205 19.19 0.38 3.97
C PHE A 205 19.17 1.76 3.30
N VAL A 206 19.78 1.89 2.13
CA VAL A 206 19.77 3.15 1.35
C VAL A 206 18.34 3.49 0.93
N GLY A 207 17.61 2.53 0.34
CA GLY A 207 16.21 2.72 -0.02
C GLY A 207 15.32 3.08 1.17
N LEU A 208 15.48 2.37 2.29
CA LEU A 208 14.74 2.66 3.52
C LEU A 208 15.03 4.07 4.05
N LEU A 209 16.30 4.48 4.09
CA LEU A 209 16.70 5.81 4.55
C LEU A 209 16.06 6.90 3.69
N VAL A 210 16.15 6.79 2.36
CA VAL A 210 15.59 7.77 1.42
C VAL A 210 14.07 7.87 1.56
N ILE A 211 13.37 6.74 1.72
CA ILE A 211 11.92 6.71 1.94
C ILE A 211 11.53 7.39 3.25
N LEU A 212 12.23 7.09 4.35
CA LEU A 212 11.96 7.68 5.65
C LEU A 212 12.22 9.19 5.68
N LEU A 213 13.32 9.63 5.05
CA LEU A 213 13.65 11.04 4.89
C LEU A 213 12.60 11.78 4.06
N THR A 214 12.21 11.21 2.92
CA THR A 214 11.14 11.76 2.06
C THR A 214 9.85 11.91 2.84
N ARG A 215 9.43 10.85 3.56
CA ARG A 215 8.22 10.88 4.37
C ARG A 215 8.28 12.01 5.41
N GLN A 216 9.39 12.13 6.14
CA GLN A 216 9.54 13.13 7.20
C GLN A 216 9.57 14.56 6.65
N LEU A 217 10.31 14.79 5.56
CA LEU A 217 10.42 16.09 4.91
C LEU A 217 9.06 16.52 4.34
N MET A 218 8.42 15.67 3.54
CA MET A 218 7.16 16.00 2.89
C MET A 218 6.03 16.18 3.90
N LYS A 219 5.98 15.34 4.94
CA LYS A 219 5.08 15.54 6.07
C LYS A 219 5.21 16.94 6.67
N ASN A 220 6.44 17.37 6.98
CA ASN A 220 6.68 18.64 7.64
C ASN A 220 6.37 19.83 6.72
N VAL A 221 6.75 19.74 5.44
CA VAL A 221 6.49 20.79 4.45
C VAL A 221 4.99 20.96 4.24
N VAL A 222 4.28 19.88 3.92
CA VAL A 222 2.83 19.96 3.62
C VAL A 222 2.03 20.42 4.83
N LEU A 223 2.37 19.91 6.02
CA LEU A 223 1.67 20.33 7.24
C LEU A 223 1.92 21.82 7.54
N ARG A 224 3.14 22.35 7.38
CA ARG A 224 3.42 23.79 7.56
C ARG A 224 2.67 24.65 6.55
N VAL A 225 2.62 24.23 5.29
CA VAL A 225 1.84 24.94 4.25
C VAL A 225 0.37 24.98 4.63
N LEU A 226 -0.21 23.85 5.06
CA LEU A 226 -1.61 23.79 5.48
C LEU A 226 -1.88 24.61 6.75
N CYS A 227 -0.98 24.59 7.74
CA CYS A 227 -1.09 25.45 8.92
C CYS A 227 -1.11 26.93 8.54
N TYR A 228 -0.30 27.33 7.55
CA TYR A 228 -0.27 28.70 7.04
C TYR A 228 -1.56 29.06 6.29
N CYS A 229 -2.03 28.20 5.38
CA CYS A 229 -3.24 28.43 4.60
C CYS A 229 -4.51 28.50 5.46
N TYR A 230 -4.64 27.60 6.44
CA TYR A 230 -5.83 27.49 7.30
C TYR A 230 -5.68 28.17 8.66
N LYS A 231 -4.56 28.86 8.92
CA LYS A 231 -4.28 29.65 10.13
C LYS A 231 -4.53 28.90 11.45
N PHE A 232 -4.03 27.67 11.56
CA PHE A 232 -4.10 26.90 12.82
C PHE A 232 -2.71 26.56 13.35
N HIS A 233 -2.61 26.32 14.66
CA HIS A 233 -1.35 25.98 15.28
C HIS A 233 -0.98 24.52 15.02
N ILE A 234 0.31 24.24 14.77
CA ILE A 234 0.75 22.89 14.41
C ILE A 234 0.36 21.84 15.46
N ALA A 235 0.31 22.19 16.76
CA ALA A 235 -0.02 21.25 17.83
C ALA A 235 -1.53 20.94 17.97
N ASP A 236 -2.40 21.65 17.25
CA ASP A 236 -3.85 21.44 17.28
C ASP A 236 -4.22 20.12 16.57
N LEU A 237 -4.59 19.10 17.36
CA LEU A 237 -4.94 17.78 16.85
C LEU A 237 -6.28 17.78 16.12
N ASP A 238 -7.25 18.60 16.55
CA ASP A 238 -8.58 18.62 15.96
C ASP A 238 -8.56 19.36 14.62
N ALA A 239 -7.76 20.42 14.50
CA ALA A 239 -7.48 21.04 13.21
C ALA A 239 -6.85 20.06 12.20
N ARG A 240 -5.93 19.19 12.66
CA ARG A 240 -5.31 18.16 11.80
C ARG A 240 -6.27 17.05 11.36
N ARG A 241 -7.35 16.82 12.11
CA ARG A 241 -8.40 15.83 11.80
C ARG A 241 -9.46 16.39 10.85
N ARG A 242 -9.47 17.70 10.57
CA ARG A 242 -10.38 18.29 9.58
C ARG A 242 -10.09 17.68 8.22
N LEU A 243 -11.15 17.36 7.49
CA LEU A 243 -11.07 16.71 6.18
C LEU A 243 -10.19 17.48 5.18
N GLU A 244 -10.28 18.81 5.19
CA GLU A 244 -9.50 19.75 4.38
C GLU A 244 -7.99 19.74 4.69
N VAL A 245 -7.61 19.23 5.86
CA VAL A 245 -6.21 19.16 6.30
C VAL A 245 -5.71 17.73 6.23
N GLU A 246 -6.43 16.77 6.80
CA GLU A 246 -6.00 15.38 6.91
C GLU A 246 -5.78 14.72 5.54
N VAL A 247 -6.71 14.93 4.60
CA VAL A 247 -6.66 14.31 3.28
C VAL A 247 -5.47 14.83 2.47
N PRO A 248 -5.30 16.15 2.22
CA PRO A 248 -4.15 16.65 1.47
C PRO A 248 -2.82 16.32 2.12
N TYR A 249 -2.73 16.47 3.45
CA TYR A 249 -1.52 16.20 4.21
C TYR A 249 -1.04 14.75 4.03
N LYS A 250 -1.91 13.77 4.25
CA LYS A 250 -1.56 12.36 4.09
C LYS A 250 -1.35 12.02 2.63
N PHE A 251 -2.24 12.47 1.74
CA PHE A 251 -2.18 12.10 0.32
C PHE A 251 -0.87 12.56 -0.33
N VAL A 252 -0.49 13.83 -0.17
CA VAL A 252 0.74 14.37 -0.78
C VAL A 252 1.98 13.71 -0.18
N THR A 253 2.02 13.53 1.14
CA THR A 253 3.13 12.87 1.83
C THR A 253 3.33 11.46 1.28
N TYR A 254 2.28 10.64 1.21
CA TYR A 254 2.42 9.25 0.80
C TYR A 254 2.52 9.08 -0.71
N SER A 255 1.96 9.99 -1.51
CA SER A 255 2.23 10.05 -2.96
C SER A 255 3.70 10.33 -3.24
N SER A 256 4.32 11.25 -2.50
CA SER A 256 5.76 11.49 -2.64
C SER A 256 6.59 10.26 -2.25
N VAL A 257 6.18 9.51 -1.20
CA VAL A 257 6.84 8.26 -0.80
C VAL A 257 6.74 7.21 -1.89
N GLY A 258 5.55 7.00 -2.46
CA GLY A 258 5.33 6.06 -3.56
C GLY A 258 6.18 6.41 -4.78
N PHE A 259 6.17 7.68 -5.20
CA PHE A 259 6.97 8.17 -6.31
C PHE A 259 8.47 7.98 -6.07
N THR A 260 8.97 8.38 -4.90
CA THR A 260 10.38 8.22 -4.50
C THR A 260 10.81 6.76 -4.53
N ALA A 261 9.98 5.84 -4.01
CA ALA A 261 10.28 4.41 -4.01
C ALA A 261 10.41 3.84 -5.43
N THR A 262 9.61 4.35 -6.38
CA THR A 262 9.61 3.86 -7.77
C THR A 262 10.60 4.56 -8.70
N VAL A 263 10.97 5.81 -8.45
CA VAL A 263 11.79 6.62 -9.38
C VAL A 263 13.14 6.98 -8.76
N ILE A 264 13.11 7.69 -7.63
CA ILE A 264 14.32 8.26 -7.03
C ILE A 264 15.23 7.17 -6.46
N VAL A 265 14.67 6.17 -5.75
CA VAL A 265 15.46 5.09 -5.15
C VAL A 265 16.19 4.26 -6.23
N PRO A 266 15.53 3.78 -7.30
CA PRO A 266 16.23 3.11 -8.39
C PRO A 266 17.29 3.97 -9.06
N LEU A 267 17.00 5.24 -9.35
CA LEU A 267 17.97 6.17 -9.95
C LEU A 267 19.20 6.35 -9.05
N LEU A 268 18.98 6.51 -7.75
CA LEU A 268 20.05 6.66 -6.76
C LEU A 268 20.88 5.38 -6.64
N HIS A 269 20.26 4.20 -6.68
CA HIS A 269 21.01 2.95 -6.75
C HIS A 269 21.85 2.85 -8.02
N GLN A 270 21.35 3.30 -9.17
CA GLN A 270 22.13 3.34 -10.41
C GLN A 270 23.34 4.29 -10.29
N LEU A 271 23.13 5.49 -9.73
CA LEU A 271 24.19 6.48 -9.53
C LEU A 271 25.28 6.03 -8.56
N LEU A 272 24.91 5.27 -7.51
CA LEU A 272 25.86 4.72 -6.54
C LEU A 272 26.53 3.41 -7.02
N GLY A 273 26.25 2.94 -8.24
CA GLY A 273 26.77 1.67 -8.74
C GLY A 273 26.25 0.47 -7.95
N LEU A 274 25.09 0.62 -7.31
CA LEU A 274 24.48 -0.43 -6.51
C LEU A 274 23.66 -1.40 -7.36
N ILE A 275 23.30 -1.09 -8.62
CA ILE A 275 22.47 -1.94 -9.51
C ILE A 275 23.32 -2.92 -10.32
#